data_AF-A0A3L8PLZ5-F1
#
_entry.id   AF-A0A3L8PLZ5-F1
#
_cell.length_a   1.000
_cell.length_b   1.000
_cell.length_c   1.000
_cell.angle_alpha   90.00
_cell.angle_beta   90.00
_cell.angle_gamma   90.00
#
_symmetry.space_group_name_H-M   'P 1'
#
loop_
_entity.id
_entity.type
_entity.pdbx_description
1 polymer ?
#
loop_
_entity_poly.entity_id
_entity_poly.type
_entity_poly.pdbx_seq_one_letter_code
_entity_poly.pdbx_strand_id
1 'polypeptide(L)'
;MADLFVDTDLLRRAQRDLDRIEPLLRAPTEGMADLAGSATEVVRLREALREFGDEWDYGIGKLANFTGGLAEALQTIRDTFDEAERQLSGAFEQ
;
A
#
# COMPACT_ATOMS: atom_id res chain seq x y z
N MET A 1 -21.75 14.48 25.78
CA MET A 1 -20.28 14.39 25.69
C MET A 1 -20.03 13.45 24.54
N ALA A 2 -19.56 13.95 23.40
CA ALA A 2 -19.31 13.09 22.25
C ALA A 2 -17.99 12.35 22.54
N ASP A 3 -18.09 11.10 22.99
CA ASP A 3 -16.93 10.21 23.00
C ASP A 3 -16.53 10.00 21.55
N LEU A 4 -15.49 10.72 21.15
CA LEU A 4 -14.88 10.58 19.84
C LEU A 4 -14.06 9.27 19.86
N PHE A 5 -14.75 8.13 19.75
CA PHE A 5 -14.12 6.83 19.71
C PHE A 5 -13.59 6.55 18.30
N VAL A 6 -12.28 6.70 18.11
CA VAL A 6 -11.58 6.18 16.94
C VAL A 6 -10.80 4.93 17.33
N ASP A 7 -11.07 3.85 16.60
CA ASP A 7 -10.29 2.61 16.70
C ASP A 7 -8.96 2.81 15.94
N THR A 8 -7.96 3.33 16.64
CA THR A 8 -6.62 3.58 16.10
C THR A 8 -5.91 2.29 15.68
N ASP A 9 -6.27 1.15 16.27
CA ASP A 9 -5.74 -0.16 15.89
C ASP A 9 -6.32 -0.65 14.56
N LEU A 10 -7.61 -0.40 14.31
CA LEU A 10 -8.22 -0.65 13.00
C LEU A 10 -7.59 0.22 11.92
N LEU A 11 -7.38 1.52 12.18
CA LEU A 11 -6.72 2.42 11.24
C LEU A 11 -5.28 1.96 10.94
N ARG A 12 -4.54 1.53 11.96
CA ARG A 12 -3.17 1.00 11.80
C ARG A 12 -3.16 -0.32 11.03
N ARG A 13 -4.16 -1.19 11.20
CA ARG A 13 -4.31 -2.40 10.39
C ARG A 13 -4.56 -2.06 8.93
N ALA A 14 -5.53 -1.18 8.66
CA ALA A 14 -5.86 -0.74 7.31
C ALA A 14 -4.65 -0.11 6.60
N GLN A 15 -3.90 0.75 7.30
CA GLN A 15 -2.65 1.33 6.77
C GLN A 15 -1.64 0.24 6.36
N ARG A 16 -1.35 -0.71 7.25
CA ARG A 16 -0.41 -1.81 6.93
C ARG A 16 -0.89 -2.69 5.79
N ASP A 17 -2.19 -2.93 5.69
CA ASP A 17 -2.75 -3.75 4.62
C ASP A 17 -2.59 -3.02 3.28
N LEU A 18 -2.82 -1.69 3.24
CA LEU A 18 -2.57 -0.86 2.07
C LEU A 18 -1.10 -0.84 1.65
N ASP A 19 -0.18 -0.72 2.62
CA ASP A 19 1.27 -0.76 2.37
C ASP A 19 1.76 -2.11 1.83
N ARG A 20 1.01 -3.19 2.09
CA ARG A 20 1.34 -4.56 1.63
C ARG A 20 0.84 -4.88 0.23
N ILE A 21 -0.08 -4.09 -0.33
CA ILE A 21 -0.66 -4.38 -1.65
C ILE A 21 0.41 -4.33 -2.75
N GLU A 22 1.24 -3.28 -2.77
CA GLU A 22 2.30 -3.16 -3.79
C GLU A 22 3.27 -4.34 -3.79
N PRO A 23 3.95 -4.70 -2.67
CA PRO A 23 4.92 -5.79 -2.69
C PRO A 23 4.27 -7.14 -3.02
N LEU A 24 3.01 -7.35 -2.62
CA LEU A 24 2.27 -8.56 -2.94
C LEU A 24 1.98 -8.67 -4.44
N LEU A 25 1.65 -7.56 -5.09
CA LEU A 25 1.36 -7.54 -6.52
C LEU A 25 2.63 -7.53 -7.40
N ARG A 26 3.77 -7.04 -6.88
CA ARG A 26 5.09 -7.07 -7.56
C ARG A 26 5.73 -8.46 -7.62
N ALA A 27 5.53 -9.30 -6.60
CA ALA A 27 6.20 -10.61 -6.55
C ALA A 27 5.93 -11.51 -7.79
N PRO A 28 4.72 -11.57 -8.36
CA PRO A 28 4.46 -12.30 -9.60
C PRO A 28 5.21 -11.77 -10.83
N THR A 29 5.42 -10.45 -10.97
CA THR A 29 6.13 -9.90 -12.14
C THR A 29 7.61 -10.22 -12.11
N GLU A 30 8.23 -10.24 -10.94
CA GLU A 30 9.62 -10.67 -10.77
C GLU A 30 9.78 -12.14 -11.24
N GLY A 31 8.88 -13.03 -10.80
CA GLY A 31 8.89 -14.42 -11.23
C GLY A 31 8.63 -14.62 -12.74
N MET A 32 7.82 -13.76 -13.36
CA MET A 32 7.59 -13.80 -14.81
C MET A 32 8.79 -13.29 -15.62
N ALA A 33 9.50 -12.27 -15.13
CA ALA A 33 10.73 -11.80 -15.75
C ALA A 33 11.80 -12.91 -15.79
N ASP A 34 11.93 -13.66 -14.69
CA ASP A 34 12.82 -14.83 -14.62
C ASP A 34 12.43 -15.92 -15.62
N LEU A 35 11.13 -16.24 -15.70
CA LEU A 35 10.60 -17.21 -16.67
C LEU A 35 10.83 -16.78 -18.12
N ALA A 36 10.64 -15.50 -18.44
CA ALA A 36 10.90 -14.95 -19.78
C ALA A 36 12.38 -15.06 -20.16
N GLY A 37 13.29 -14.88 -19.20
CA GLY A 37 14.72 -15.10 -19.39
C GLY A 37 15.09 -16.55 -19.72
N SER A 38 14.32 -17.52 -19.19
CA SER A 38 14.51 -18.96 -19.46
C SER A 38 13.87 -19.47 -20.75
N ALA A 39 12.83 -18.79 -21.26
CA ALA A 39 12.07 -19.18 -22.44
C ALA A 39 12.74 -18.74 -23.78
N THR A 40 14.06 -18.87 -23.88
CA THR A 40 14.86 -18.24 -24.94
C THR A 40 14.52 -18.69 -26.37
N GLU A 41 13.93 -19.87 -26.55
CA GLU A 41 13.72 -20.49 -27.87
C GLU A 41 12.48 -19.95 -28.63
N VAL A 42 11.54 -19.26 -27.95
CA VAL A 42 10.28 -18.81 -28.58
C VAL A 42 10.15 -17.30 -28.49
N VAL A 43 10.57 -16.61 -29.55
CA VAL A 43 10.60 -15.12 -29.64
C VAL A 43 9.26 -14.49 -29.29
N ARG A 44 8.15 -14.98 -29.87
CA ARG A 44 6.81 -14.44 -29.58
C ARG A 44 6.37 -14.60 -28.12
N LEU A 45 6.74 -15.71 -27.49
CA LEU A 45 6.40 -15.95 -26.09
C LEU A 45 7.18 -14.98 -25.19
N ARG A 46 8.45 -14.76 -25.50
CA ARG A 46 9.29 -13.79 -24.79
C ARG A 46 8.76 -12.36 -24.90
N GLU A 47 8.37 -11.94 -26.10
CA GLU A 47 7.77 -10.61 -26.34
C GLU A 47 6.47 -10.44 -25.56
N ALA A 48 5.58 -11.44 -25.61
CA ALA A 48 4.32 -11.40 -24.87
C ALA A 48 4.53 -11.37 -23.35
N LEU A 49 5.48 -12.16 -22.82
CA LEU A 49 5.80 -12.15 -21.38
C LEU A 49 6.39 -10.81 -20.93
N ARG A 50 7.21 -10.19 -21.77
CA ARG A 50 7.78 -8.87 -21.49
C ARG A 50 6.71 -7.78 -21.53
N GLU A 51 5.88 -7.73 -22.57
CA GLU A 51 4.81 -6.73 -22.69
C GLU A 51 3.82 -6.85 -21.54
N PHE A 52 3.44 -8.08 -21.17
CA PHE A 52 2.64 -8.34 -19.98
C PHE A 52 3.32 -7.82 -18.71
N GLY A 53 4.61 -8.11 -18.53
CA GLY A 53 5.38 -7.63 -17.38
C GLY A 53 5.40 -6.10 -17.28
N ASP A 54 5.62 -5.42 -18.40
CA ASP A 54 5.66 -3.96 -18.49
C ASP A 54 4.28 -3.33 -18.16
N GLU A 55 3.19 -3.86 -18.72
CA GLU A 55 1.83 -3.37 -18.44
C GLU A 55 1.41 -3.65 -16.98
N TRP A 56 1.74 -4.84 -16.47
CA TRP A 56 1.44 -5.21 -15.10
C TRP A 56 2.22 -4.36 -14.10
N ASP A 57 3.51 -4.10 -14.32
CA ASP A 57 4.31 -3.22 -13.47
C ASP A 57 3.74 -1.79 -13.43
N TYR A 58 3.31 -1.27 -14.58
CA TYR A 58 2.62 0.02 -14.65
C TYR A 58 1.31 0.03 -13.86
N GLY A 59 0.50 -1.02 -13.98
CA GLY A 59 -0.74 -1.20 -13.22
C GLY A 59 -0.50 -1.23 -11.72
N ILE A 60 0.53 -1.96 -11.27
CA ILE A 60 0.93 -1.98 -9.86
C ILE A 60 1.35 -0.59 -9.40
N GLY A 61 2.16 0.12 -10.17
CA GLY A 61 2.59 1.47 -9.81
C GLY A 61 1.41 2.43 -9.63
N LYS A 62 0.36 2.30 -10.45
CA LYS A 62 -0.89 3.07 -10.27
C LYS A 62 -1.59 2.74 -8.96
N LEU A 63 -1.72 1.45 -8.64
CA LEU A 63 -2.35 1.00 -7.41
C LEU A 63 -1.54 1.43 -6.18
N ALA A 64 -0.22 1.26 -6.22
CA ALA A 64 0.70 1.67 -5.17
C ALA A 64 0.59 3.17 -4.84
N ASN A 65 0.54 4.02 -5.86
CA ASN A 65 0.33 5.46 -5.64
C ASN A 65 -1.00 5.75 -4.94
N PHE A 66 -2.08 5.07 -5.32
CA PHE A 66 -3.39 5.26 -4.71
C PHE A 66 -3.43 4.73 -3.26
N THR A 67 -2.93 3.52 -3.03
CA THR A 67 -2.92 2.89 -1.70
C THR A 67 -1.97 3.62 -0.76
N GLY A 68 -0.83 4.12 -1.25
CA GLY A 68 0.10 4.97 -0.50
C GLY A 68 -0.56 6.28 -0.07
N GLY A 69 -1.27 6.97 -0.97
CA GLY A 69 -2.01 8.18 -0.62
C GLY A 69 -3.11 7.93 0.42
N LEU A 70 -3.79 6.78 0.36
CA LEU A 70 -4.75 6.37 1.39
C LEU A 70 -4.06 6.06 2.74
N ALA A 71 -2.91 5.38 2.72
CA ALA A 71 -2.13 5.10 3.92
C ALA A 71 -1.65 6.39 4.60
N GLU A 72 -1.19 7.39 3.83
CA GLU A 72 -0.82 8.72 4.32
C GLU A 72 -2.02 9.49 4.91
N ALA A 73 -3.19 9.39 4.28
CA ALA A 73 -4.41 10.00 4.81
C ALA A 73 -4.81 9.37 6.16
N LEU A 74 -4.77 8.03 6.26
CA LEU A 74 -5.03 7.32 7.52
C LEU A 74 -4.01 7.68 8.61
N GLN A 75 -2.74 7.82 8.24
CA GLN A 75 -1.69 8.29 9.12
C GLN A 75 -2.00 9.69 9.68
N THR A 76 -2.38 10.61 8.80
CA THR A 76 -2.75 11.99 9.17
C THR A 76 -3.94 12.03 10.13
N ILE A 77 -4.97 11.21 9.87
CA ILE A 77 -6.14 11.09 10.76
C ILE A 77 -5.67 10.63 12.14
N ARG A 78 -4.89 9.56 12.22
CA ARG A 78 -4.38 9.04 13.50
C ARG A 78 -3.59 10.09 14.27
N ASP A 79 -2.66 10.77 13.61
CA ASP A 79 -1.79 11.75 14.27
C ASP A 79 -2.60 12.95 14.81
N THR A 80 -3.67 13.34 14.10
CA THR A 80 -4.60 14.40 14.54
C THR A 80 -5.38 13.97 15.78
N PHE A 81 -5.81 12.71 15.82
CA PHE A 81 -6.51 12.14 16.98
C PHE A 81 -5.61 12.02 18.20
N ASP A 82 -4.39 11.49 18.02
CA ASP A 82 -3.40 11.35 19.09
C ASP A 82 -2.99 12.72 19.66
N GLU A 83 -2.95 13.76 18.82
CA GLU A 83 -2.74 15.15 19.25
C GLU A 83 -3.92 15.70 20.04
N ALA A 84 -5.15 15.51 19.56
CA ALA A 84 -6.35 15.96 20.28
C ALA A 84 -6.47 15.28 21.67
N GLU A 85 -6.17 14.00 21.77
CA GLU A 85 -6.18 13.26 23.03
C GLU A 85 -5.11 13.77 24.03
N ARG A 86 -3.91 14.09 23.53
CA ARG A 86 -2.84 14.70 24.34
C ARG A 86 -3.25 16.07 24.87
N GLN A 87 -3.88 16.90 24.04
CA GLN A 87 -4.37 18.22 24.45
C GLN A 87 -5.50 18.14 25.48
N LEU A 88 -6.46 17.21 25.29
CA LEU A 88 -7.54 16.96 26.24
C LEU A 88 -7.00 16.48 27.60
N SER A 89 -6.11 15.50 27.60
CA SER A 89 -5.52 14.94 28.83
C SER A 89 -4.75 16.00 29.62
N GLY A 90 -3.93 16.81 28.94
CA GLY A 90 -3.17 17.90 29.57
C GLY A 90 -4.03 19.05 30.11
N ALA A 91 -5.28 19.19 29.64
CA ALA A 91 -6.24 20.16 30.18
C ALA A 91 -6.94 19.66 31.45
N PHE A 92 -7.00 18.35 31.68
CA PHE A 92 -7.59 17.74 32.88
C PHE A 92 -6.57 17.48 34.01
N GLU A 93 -5.27 17.55 33.72
CA GLU A 93 -4.19 17.44 34.71
C GLU A 93 -3.78 18.79 35.35
N GLN A 94 -4.44 19.90 34.98
CA GLN A 94 -4.30 21.24 35.59
C GLN A 94 -5.44 21.54 36.56
#